data_AF-A0AAV9KYZ9-F1
#
_entry.id   AF-A0AAV9KYZ9-F1
#
_cell.length_a   1.000
_cell.length_b   1.000
_cell.length_c   1.000
_cell.angle_alpha   90.00
_cell.angle_beta   90.00
_cell.angle_gamma   90.00
#
_symmetry.space_group_name_H-M   'P 1'
#
loop_
_entity.id
_entity.type
_entity.pdbx_description
1 polymer ?
#
loop_
_entity_poly.entity_id
_entity_poly.type
_entity_poly.pdbx_seq_one_letter_code
_entity_poly.pdbx_strand_id
1 'polypeptide(L)'
;MPPRRAVRGRPARRNVEEQGVPNAPKVQPQGDVTNAEFCEAIRMLSQVVTNQVRKQRGWKNNRAKGAPLVSWALFKEAILGCFFPRELREAKVQEFLTLKQESMSVHKYSLKFTQLSRYTPVMVTDMRSRMSLFVVGLSHLSSKEGKTAMLIGDMDIARLMIHVQ
;
A
#
# COMPACT_ATOMS: atom_id res chain seq x y z
N MET A 1 -69.88 10.43 -29.68
CA MET A 1 -68.56 11.08 -29.51
C MET A 1 -68.69 12.22 -28.50
N PRO A 2 -67.77 12.37 -27.52
CA PRO A 2 -67.62 13.62 -26.75
C PRO A 2 -66.32 14.39 -27.13
N PRO A 3 -66.21 15.69 -26.79
CA PRO A 3 -65.32 16.65 -27.47
C PRO A 3 -63.93 16.82 -26.82
N ARG A 4 -62.98 17.33 -27.63
CA ARG A 4 -61.58 17.64 -27.27
C ARG A 4 -61.42 19.04 -26.62
N ARG A 5 -60.73 19.11 -25.48
CA ARG A 5 -59.81 20.19 -24.98
C ARG A 5 -59.35 19.79 -23.55
N ALA A 6 -58.18 20.10 -23.01
CA ALA A 6 -57.07 20.96 -23.38
C ALA A 6 -55.76 20.42 -22.73
N VAL A 7 -54.63 20.86 -23.28
CA VAL A 7 -53.27 20.63 -22.80
C VAL A 7 -53.12 21.13 -21.36
N ARG A 8 -52.66 20.26 -20.45
CA ARG A 8 -52.14 20.65 -19.14
C ARG A 8 -50.66 20.24 -19.08
N GLY A 9 -49.78 21.21 -19.30
CA GLY A 9 -48.33 21.04 -19.17
C GLY A 9 -47.99 20.55 -17.77
N ARG A 10 -47.14 19.52 -17.69
CA ARG A 10 -46.55 19.08 -16.43
C ARG A 10 -45.29 19.91 -16.15
N PRO A 11 -45.07 20.38 -14.91
CA PRO A 11 -43.93 21.25 -14.61
C PRO A 11 -42.63 20.45 -14.57
N ALA A 12 -41.56 21.10 -15.03
CA ALA A 12 -40.19 20.64 -14.94
C ALA A 12 -39.84 20.24 -13.49
N ARG A 13 -39.36 19.00 -13.32
CA ARG A 13 -38.70 18.58 -12.08
C ARG A 13 -37.47 19.47 -11.90
N ARG A 14 -37.50 20.30 -10.86
CA ARG A 14 -36.34 21.03 -10.36
C ARG A 14 -35.30 20.01 -9.91
N ASN A 15 -34.10 20.12 -10.48
CA ASN A 15 -32.91 19.46 -9.97
C ASN A 15 -32.62 20.04 -8.59
N VAL A 16 -32.49 19.16 -7.59
CA VAL A 16 -31.93 19.55 -6.29
C VAL A 16 -30.44 19.70 -6.53
N GLU A 17 -29.94 20.94 -6.45
CA GLU A 17 -28.51 21.19 -6.30
C GLU A 17 -28.05 20.49 -5.01
N GLU A 18 -27.26 19.43 -5.16
CA GLU A 18 -26.41 18.97 -4.05
C GLU A 18 -25.48 20.12 -3.69
N GLN A 19 -25.82 20.80 -2.61
CA GLN A 19 -24.90 21.69 -1.91
C GLN A 19 -23.71 20.87 -1.45
N GLY A 20 -22.59 21.04 -2.14
CA GLY A 20 -21.32 20.41 -1.83
C GLY A 20 -20.87 20.75 -0.41
N VAL A 21 -20.61 19.72 0.38
CA VAL A 21 -19.94 19.82 1.67
C VAL A 21 -18.56 20.44 1.46
N PRO A 22 -18.19 21.53 2.15
CA PRO A 22 -16.87 22.12 2.00
C PRO A 22 -15.84 21.35 2.84
N ASN A 23 -14.74 20.99 2.17
CA ASN A 23 -13.40 20.79 2.71
C ASN A 23 -13.14 19.56 3.61
N ALA A 24 -12.98 18.40 2.96
CA ALA A 24 -11.95 17.46 3.41
C ALA A 24 -10.59 17.92 2.83
N PRO A 25 -9.50 18.00 3.61
CA PRO A 25 -8.17 18.25 3.05
C PRO A 25 -7.87 17.17 2.02
N LYS A 26 -7.77 17.56 0.75
CA LYS A 26 -7.17 16.73 -0.29
C LYS A 26 -5.74 16.48 0.15
N VAL A 27 -5.48 15.30 0.71
CA VAL A 27 -4.12 14.77 0.81
C VAL A 27 -3.64 14.66 -0.64
N GLN A 28 -2.78 15.59 -1.02
CA GLN A 28 -2.12 15.57 -2.31
C GLN A 28 -1.36 14.25 -2.43
N PRO A 29 -1.33 13.60 -3.61
CA PRO A 29 -0.45 12.45 -3.80
C PRO A 29 0.96 12.95 -3.56
N GLN A 30 1.56 12.47 -2.47
CA GLN A 30 2.93 12.77 -2.09
C GLN A 30 3.80 12.33 -3.26
N GLY A 31 4.43 13.31 -3.92
CA GLY A 31 4.98 13.21 -5.27
C GLY A 31 5.57 11.84 -5.58
N ASP A 32 4.95 11.15 -6.53
CA ASP A 32 5.45 9.87 -7.02
C ASP A 32 6.86 10.11 -7.59
N VAL A 33 7.88 9.50 -6.97
CA VAL A 33 9.25 9.51 -7.53
C VAL A 33 9.17 8.94 -8.94
N THR A 34 9.52 9.75 -9.93
CA THR A 34 9.41 9.35 -11.32
C THR A 34 10.43 8.25 -11.64
N ASN A 35 10.12 7.38 -12.59
CA ASN A 35 11.07 6.34 -13.04
C ASN A 35 12.41 6.94 -13.51
N ALA A 36 12.41 8.18 -14.01
CA ALA A 36 13.62 8.90 -14.41
C ALA A 36 14.51 9.25 -13.21
N GLU A 37 13.93 9.80 -12.15
CA GLU A 37 14.64 10.08 -10.88
C GLU A 37 15.18 8.78 -10.26
N PHE A 38 14.43 7.69 -10.38
CA PHE A 38 14.88 6.35 -9.98
C PHE A 38 16.11 5.87 -10.74
N CYS A 39 16.07 5.93 -12.07
CA CYS A 39 17.20 5.56 -12.92
C CYS A 39 18.43 6.43 -12.64
N GLU A 40 18.24 7.74 -12.43
CA GLU A 40 19.33 8.66 -12.13
C GLU A 40 20.00 8.38 -10.78
N ALA A 41 19.23 8.13 -9.71
CA ALA A 41 19.84 7.80 -8.43
C ALA A 41 20.50 6.41 -8.44
N ILE A 42 19.98 5.42 -9.19
CA ILE A 42 20.70 4.15 -9.44
C ILE A 42 22.03 4.40 -10.17
N ARG A 43 22.02 5.25 -11.21
CA ARG A 43 23.22 5.61 -11.97
C ARG A 43 24.25 6.29 -11.07
N MET A 44 23.83 7.25 -10.25
CA MET A 44 24.69 7.95 -9.29
C MET A 44 25.29 6.98 -8.25
N LEU A 45 24.48 6.12 -7.64
CA LEU A 45 24.96 5.14 -6.66
C LEU A 45 25.91 4.11 -7.30
N SER A 46 25.63 3.67 -8.52
CA SER A 46 26.52 2.79 -9.29
C SER A 46 27.87 3.46 -9.59
N GLN A 47 27.87 4.76 -9.91
CA GLN A 47 29.09 5.55 -10.10
C GLN A 47 29.90 5.67 -8.80
N VAL A 48 29.24 5.95 -7.68
CA VAL A 48 29.89 5.99 -6.35
C VAL A 48 30.54 4.65 -6.02
N VAL A 49 29.82 3.54 -6.21
CA VAL A 49 30.35 2.19 -5.96
C VAL A 49 31.51 1.87 -6.89
N THR A 50 31.41 2.14 -8.18
CA THR A 50 32.50 1.87 -9.14
C THR A 50 33.73 2.71 -8.86
N ASN A 51 33.58 3.98 -8.50
CA ASN A 51 34.69 4.84 -8.11
C ASN A 51 35.34 4.38 -6.81
N GLN A 52 34.55 3.93 -5.84
CA GLN A 52 35.07 3.37 -4.59
C GLN A 52 35.78 2.04 -4.81
N VAL A 53 35.27 1.17 -5.69
CA VAL A 53 35.92 -0.10 -6.10
C VAL A 53 37.22 0.18 -6.86
N ARG A 54 37.26 1.21 -7.73
CA ARG A 54 38.49 1.66 -8.40
C ARG A 54 39.52 2.18 -7.40
N LYS A 55 39.11 2.99 -6.43
CA LYS A 55 39.96 3.49 -5.33
C LYS A 55 40.51 2.34 -4.48
N GLN A 56 39.68 1.35 -4.16
CA GLN A 56 40.07 0.10 -3.48
C GLN A 56 41.06 -0.74 -4.31
N ARG A 57 40.89 -0.81 -5.64
CA ARG A 57 41.81 -1.53 -6.54
C ARG A 57 43.18 -0.82 -6.63
N GLY A 58 43.19 0.51 -6.64
CA GLY A 58 44.43 1.32 -6.58
C GLY A 58 45.18 1.19 -5.25
N TRP A 59 44.46 1.06 -4.13
CA TRP A 59 45.06 0.79 -2.81
C TRP A 59 45.49 -0.66 -2.58
N LYS A 60 45.01 -1.61 -3.40
CA LYS A 60 45.37 -3.03 -3.27
C LYS A 60 46.86 -3.31 -3.56
N ASN A 61 47.56 -2.37 -4.21
CA ASN A 61 49.00 -2.45 -4.47
C ASN A 61 49.86 -2.06 -3.25
N ASN A 62 49.29 -1.38 -2.24
CA ASN A 62 50.00 -0.91 -1.04
C ASN A 62 49.20 -1.29 0.22
N ARG A 63 49.29 -2.54 0.71
CA ARG A 63 48.45 -3.00 1.83
C ARG A 63 48.92 -2.53 3.20
N ALA A 64 48.07 -1.77 3.90
CA ALA A 64 47.74 -2.05 5.30
C ALA A 64 46.41 -2.84 5.33
N LYS A 65 46.38 -3.99 6.02
CA LYS A 65 45.20 -4.84 6.17
C LYS A 65 44.17 -4.10 7.04
N GLY A 66 43.10 -3.56 6.44
CA GLY A 66 42.00 -2.99 7.25
C GLY A 66 41.00 -2.05 6.56
N ALA A 67 41.17 -1.69 5.28
CA ALA A 67 40.22 -0.80 4.62
C ALA A 67 38.82 -1.46 4.47
N PRO A 68 37.73 -0.81 4.92
CA PRO A 68 36.39 -1.37 4.80
C PRO A 68 35.99 -1.54 3.33
N LEU A 69 35.74 -2.78 2.92
CA LEU A 69 35.13 -3.08 1.64
C LEU A 69 33.72 -2.50 1.64
N VAL A 70 33.30 -1.88 0.53
CA VAL A 70 31.89 -1.55 0.32
C VAL A 70 31.11 -2.85 0.37
N SER A 71 30.35 -3.05 1.45
CA SER A 71 29.53 -4.24 1.61
C SER A 71 28.24 -4.09 0.82
N TRP A 72 27.70 -5.20 0.32
CA TRP A 72 26.38 -5.24 -0.30
C TRP A 72 25.27 -4.66 0.59
N ALA A 73 25.46 -4.71 1.91
CA ALA A 73 24.55 -4.08 2.87
C ALA A 73 24.51 -2.55 2.73
N LEU A 74 25.66 -1.87 2.63
CA LEU A 74 25.71 -0.40 2.49
C LEU A 74 25.03 0.08 1.20
N PHE A 75 25.18 -0.68 0.11
CA PHE A 75 24.51 -0.36 -1.16
C PHE A 75 22.98 -0.48 -1.04
N LYS A 76 22.49 -1.57 -0.41
CA LYS A 76 21.06 -1.75 -0.17
C LYS A 76 20.49 -0.64 0.72
N GLU A 77 21.18 -0.28 1.80
CA GLU A 77 20.75 0.81 2.70
C GLU A 77 20.70 2.15 1.96
N ALA A 78 21.68 2.46 1.11
CA ALA A 78 21.68 3.70 0.33
C ALA A 78 20.51 3.77 -0.66
N ILE A 79 20.24 2.68 -1.39
CA ILE A 79 19.09 2.60 -2.31
C ILE A 79 17.77 2.72 -1.55
N LEU A 80 17.61 1.97 -0.46
CA LEU A 80 16.39 2.01 0.36
C LEU A 80 16.17 3.40 0.97
N GLY A 81 17.24 4.06 1.45
CA GLY A 81 17.17 5.42 1.98
C GLY A 81 16.73 6.46 0.94
N CYS A 82 17.21 6.34 -0.30
CA CYS A 82 16.87 7.30 -1.37
C CYS A 82 15.46 7.14 -1.92
N PHE A 83 14.98 5.91 -2.08
CA PHE A 83 13.72 5.65 -2.80
C PHE A 83 12.57 5.22 -1.93
N PHE A 84 12.89 4.74 -0.73
CA PHE A 84 11.88 4.34 0.22
C PHE A 84 12.21 4.90 1.59
N PRO A 85 12.17 6.25 1.75
CA PRO A 85 12.53 6.92 2.98
C PRO A 85 11.76 6.36 4.17
N ARG A 86 12.32 6.56 5.37
CA ARG A 86 11.71 6.06 6.61
C ARG A 86 10.26 6.54 6.75
N GLU A 87 10.00 7.77 6.35
CA GLU A 87 8.68 8.41 6.40
C GLU A 87 7.68 7.68 5.50
N LEU A 88 8.11 7.26 4.31
CA LEU A 88 7.26 6.50 3.38
C LEU A 88 7.00 5.08 3.92
N ARG A 89 8.00 4.46 4.55
CA ARG A 89 7.81 3.17 5.26
C ARG A 89 6.79 3.30 6.37
N GLU A 90 6.94 4.33 7.19
CA GLU A 90 6.04 4.60 8.31
C GLU A 90 4.63 4.93 7.84
N ALA A 91 4.49 5.69 6.76
CA ALA A 91 3.19 5.93 6.13
C ALA A 91 2.54 4.62 5.68
N LYS A 92 3.30 3.67 5.11
CA LYS A 92 2.77 2.34 4.72
C LYS A 92 2.39 1.49 5.93
N VAL A 93 3.13 1.58 7.03
CA VAL A 93 2.75 0.94 8.30
C VAL A 93 1.45 1.54 8.84
N GLN A 94 1.31 2.87 8.84
CA GLN A 94 0.08 3.54 9.27
C GLN A 94 -1.10 3.16 8.36
N GLU A 95 -0.90 3.15 7.05
CA GLU A 95 -1.92 2.72 6.08
C GLU A 95 -2.42 1.30 6.39
N PHE A 96 -1.53 0.39 6.79
CA PHE A 96 -1.89 -0.96 7.23
C PHE A 96 -2.70 -0.98 8.53
N LEU A 97 -2.27 -0.22 9.54
CA LEU A 97 -2.93 -0.16 10.85
C LEU A 97 -4.35 0.40 10.77
N THR A 98 -4.58 1.34 9.87
CA THR A 98 -5.90 1.94 9.64
C THR A 98 -6.71 1.21 8.57
N LEU A 99 -6.18 0.15 7.96
CA LEU A 99 -6.82 -0.55 6.85
C LEU A 99 -8.11 -1.26 7.31
N LYS A 100 -9.23 -0.81 6.76
CA LYS A 100 -10.54 -1.45 6.89
C LYS A 100 -11.13 -1.71 5.51
N GLN A 101 -12.01 -2.71 5.41
CA GLN A 101 -12.71 -3.02 4.18
C GLN A 101 -13.58 -1.85 3.74
N GLU A 102 -14.38 -1.29 4.67
CA GLU A 102 -15.30 -0.18 4.42
C GLU A 102 -16.15 -0.41 3.15
N SER A 103 -16.01 0.45 2.13
CA SER A 103 -16.70 0.39 0.85
C SER A 103 -15.98 -0.46 -0.21
N MET A 104 -14.82 -1.03 0.10
CA MET A 104 -14.09 -1.92 -0.81
C MET A 104 -14.73 -3.31 -0.85
N SER A 105 -14.66 -3.94 -2.03
CA SER A 105 -14.91 -5.38 -2.10
C SER A 105 -13.88 -6.12 -1.25
N VAL A 106 -14.28 -7.29 -0.72
CA VAL A 106 -13.41 -8.16 0.08
C VAL A 106 -12.14 -8.53 -0.68
N HIS A 107 -12.27 -8.74 -2.00
CA HIS A 107 -11.13 -9.02 -2.88
C HIS A 107 -10.13 -7.85 -2.95
N LYS A 108 -10.60 -6.62 -3.16
CA LYS A 108 -9.75 -5.42 -3.20
C LYS A 108 -9.09 -5.15 -1.84
N TYR A 109 -9.84 -5.35 -0.76
CA TYR A 109 -9.32 -5.27 0.60
C TYR A 109 -8.19 -6.28 0.82
N SER A 110 -8.39 -7.55 0.41
CA SER A 110 -7.40 -8.62 0.59
C SER A 110 -6.09 -8.38 -0.15
N LEU A 111 -6.18 -7.84 -1.37
CA LEU A 111 -4.99 -7.45 -2.13
C LEU A 111 -4.20 -6.35 -1.40
N LYS A 112 -4.89 -5.30 -0.92
CA LYS A 112 -4.28 -4.22 -0.13
C LYS A 112 -3.66 -4.74 1.17
N PHE A 113 -4.39 -5.58 1.90
CA PHE A 113 -3.91 -6.19 3.15
C PHE A 113 -2.62 -6.96 2.91
N THR A 114 -2.59 -7.82 1.89
CA THR A 114 -1.41 -8.62 1.53
C THR A 114 -0.23 -7.74 1.17
N GLN A 115 -0.44 -6.70 0.35
CA GLN A 115 0.61 -5.78 -0.06
C GLN A 115 1.20 -5.01 1.13
N LEU A 116 0.33 -4.47 2.00
CA LEU A 116 0.74 -3.64 3.14
C LEU A 116 1.34 -4.45 4.29
N SER A 117 0.95 -5.72 4.46
CA SER A 117 1.49 -6.63 5.49
C SER A 117 3.00 -6.82 5.40
N ARG A 118 3.60 -6.57 4.23
CA ARG A 118 5.04 -6.66 3.99
C ARG A 118 5.84 -5.62 4.76
N TYR A 119 5.20 -4.52 5.18
CA TYR A 119 5.84 -3.44 5.94
C TYR A 119 5.73 -3.62 7.45
N THR A 120 4.94 -4.59 7.92
CA THR A 120 4.69 -4.87 9.34
C THR A 120 5.08 -6.30 9.72
N PRO A 121 6.30 -6.78 9.40
CA PRO A 121 6.67 -8.18 9.60
C PRO A 121 6.52 -8.65 11.06
N VAL A 122 6.62 -7.73 12.03
CA VAL A 122 6.45 -8.00 13.47
C VAL A 122 5.00 -8.30 13.86
N MET A 123 4.01 -7.74 13.15
CA MET A 123 2.59 -7.94 13.46
C MET A 123 1.99 -9.15 12.73
N VAL A 124 2.72 -9.65 11.74
CA VAL A 124 2.25 -10.64 10.77
C VAL A 124 3.17 -11.87 10.80
N THR A 125 3.77 -12.13 11.96
CA THR A 125 4.79 -13.17 12.19
C THR A 125 4.26 -14.58 11.98
N ASP A 126 3.03 -14.83 12.41
CA ASP A 126 2.36 -16.12 12.25
C ASP A 126 1.02 -15.95 11.52
N MET A 127 0.60 -17.03 10.85
CA MET A 127 -0.62 -17.04 10.03
C MET A 127 -1.87 -16.69 10.86
N ARG A 128 -1.92 -17.08 12.13
CA ARG A 128 -3.10 -16.89 12.99
C ARG A 128 -3.26 -15.43 13.37
N SER A 129 -2.18 -14.77 13.78
CA SER A 129 -2.16 -13.31 14.02
C SER A 129 -2.52 -12.53 12.75
N ARG A 130 -1.97 -12.94 11.61
CA ARG A 130 -2.29 -12.36 10.31
C ARG A 130 -3.78 -12.43 9.98
N MET A 131 -4.41 -13.59 10.19
CA MET A 131 -5.83 -13.78 9.95
C MET A 131 -6.72 -13.03 10.93
N SER A 132 -6.34 -13.00 12.21
CA SER A 132 -7.06 -12.23 13.21
C SER A 132 -7.13 -10.75 12.81
N LEU A 133 -6.00 -10.19 12.37
CA LEU A 133 -5.94 -8.80 11.92
C LEU A 133 -6.76 -8.56 10.65
N PHE A 134 -6.75 -9.51 9.72
CA PHE A 134 -7.58 -9.47 8.51
C PHE A 134 -9.07 -9.40 8.88
N VAL A 135 -9.54 -10.28 9.76
CA VAL A 135 -10.97 -10.35 10.16
C VAL A 135 -11.41 -9.12 10.96
N VAL A 136 -10.51 -8.51 11.73
CA VAL A 136 -10.76 -7.24 12.44
C VAL A 136 -11.04 -6.09 11.46
N GLY A 137 -10.36 -6.09 10.31
CA GLY A 137 -10.57 -5.07 9.28
C GLY A 137 -11.76 -5.32 8.35
N LEU A 138 -12.38 -6.50 8.38
CA LEU A 138 -13.57 -6.80 7.57
C LEU A 138 -14.81 -6.04 8.06
N SER A 139 -15.71 -5.72 7.12
CA SER A 139 -17.01 -5.11 7.43
C SER A 139 -17.87 -6.05 8.29
N HIS A 140 -18.82 -5.51 9.07
CA HIS A 140 -19.59 -6.27 10.06
C HIS A 140 -20.32 -7.50 9.48
N LEU A 141 -20.78 -7.43 8.23
CA LEU A 141 -21.46 -8.54 7.54
C LEU A 141 -20.45 -9.65 7.23
N SER A 142 -19.38 -9.31 6.52
CA SER A 142 -18.25 -10.18 6.18
C SER A 142 -17.49 -10.71 7.40
N SER A 143 -17.50 -9.98 8.52
CA SER A 143 -16.82 -10.34 9.77
C SER A 143 -17.51 -11.49 10.49
N LYS A 144 -18.85 -11.63 10.40
CA LYS A 144 -19.57 -12.76 11.02
C LYS A 144 -19.19 -14.08 10.36
N GLU A 145 -19.23 -14.11 9.03
CA GLU A 145 -18.85 -15.27 8.21
C GLU A 145 -17.35 -15.57 8.35
N GLY A 146 -16.51 -14.53 8.34
CA GLY A 146 -15.07 -14.66 8.55
C GLY A 146 -14.70 -15.24 9.93
N LYS A 147 -15.41 -14.84 10.99
CA LYS A 147 -15.21 -15.38 12.35
C LYS A 147 -15.62 -16.84 12.46
N THR A 148 -16.72 -17.25 11.81
CA THR A 148 -17.10 -18.67 11.76
C THR A 148 -16.10 -19.51 10.98
N ALA A 149 -15.53 -18.98 9.89
CA ALA A 149 -14.50 -19.68 9.11
C ALA A 149 -13.15 -19.81 9.85
N MET A 150 -12.81 -18.86 10.75
CA MET A 150 -11.60 -18.94 11.59
C MET A 150 -11.59 -20.14 12.57
N LEU A 151 -12.73 -20.79 12.83
CA LEU A 151 -12.79 -21.97 13.70
C LEU A 151 -12.29 -23.26 13.00
N ILE A 152 -12.02 -23.20 11.70
CA ILE A 152 -11.49 -24.31 10.92
C ILE A 152 -9.95 -24.32 11.07
N GLY A 153 -9.40 -25.41 11.59
CA GLY A 153 -8.00 -25.51 12.06
C GLY A 153 -6.90 -25.24 11.02
N ASP A 154 -7.21 -25.35 9.73
CA ASP A 154 -6.25 -25.17 8.63
C ASP A 154 -6.57 -23.94 7.74
N MET A 155 -7.30 -22.97 8.25
CA MET A 155 -7.74 -21.81 7.47
C MET A 155 -6.57 -20.85 7.17
N ASP A 156 -6.53 -20.28 5.96
CA ASP A 156 -5.62 -19.20 5.55
C ASP A 156 -6.41 -18.07 4.88
N ILE A 157 -5.75 -16.98 4.47
CA ILE A 157 -6.45 -15.85 3.82
C ILE A 157 -7.14 -16.30 2.52
N ALA A 158 -6.53 -17.18 1.73
CA ALA A 158 -7.09 -17.61 0.44
C ALA A 158 -8.35 -18.46 0.64
N ARG A 159 -8.35 -19.35 1.64
CA ARG A 159 -9.52 -20.15 2.04
C ARG A 159 -10.61 -19.27 2.66
N LEU A 160 -10.23 -18.28 3.47
CA LEU A 160 -11.17 -17.32 4.05
C LEU A 160 -11.91 -16.51 2.97
N MET A 161 -11.22 -16.15 1.88
CA MET A 161 -11.83 -15.43 0.76
C MET A 161 -12.98 -16.19 0.09
N ILE A 162 -12.99 -17.52 0.11
CA ILE A 162 -14.05 -18.36 -0.46
C ILE A 162 -15.35 -18.24 0.35
N HIS A 163 -15.23 -17.96 1.66
CA HIS A 163 -16.37 -17.91 2.58
C HIS A 163 -17.03 -16.54 2.71
N VAL A 164 -16.36 -15.48 2.26
CA VAL A 164 -16.73 -14.07 2.54
C VAL A 164 -17.10 -13.32 1.23
N GLN A 165 -17.46 -14.07 0.18
CA GLN A 165 -17.62 -13.55 -1.18
C GLN A 165 -19.01 -13.00 -1.49
#